data_AF-A0A2D8S7X7-F1
#
_entry.id   AF-A0A2D8S7X7-F1
#
_cell.length_a   1.000
_cell.length_b   1.000
_cell.length_c   1.000
_cell.angle_alpha   90.00
_cell.angle_beta   90.00
_cell.angle_gamma   90.00
#
_symmetry.space_group_name_H-M   'P 1'
#
loop_
_entity.id
_entity.type
_entity.pdbx_description
1 polymer ?
#
loop_
_entity_poly.entity_id
_entity_poly.type
_entity_poly.pdbx_seq_one_letter_code
_entity_poly.pdbx_strand_id
1 'polypeptide(L)' 'MTYIRSKETIWHFSCYDCKGWWSIAATDGWEPRENIYCPHCGKNQSERTNTTSWSSWNTYINEDMDKII' A
#
# COMPACT_ATOMS: atom_id res chain seq x y z
N MET A 1 37.83 -10.59 -10.44
CA MET A 1 36.36 -10.79 -10.48
C MET A 1 35.75 -10.07 -9.28
N THR A 2 35.21 -8.87 -9.47
CA THR A 2 34.39 -8.19 -8.44
C THR A 2 32.95 -8.65 -8.60
N TYR A 3 32.40 -9.29 -7.57
CA TYR A 3 31.02 -9.76 -7.56
C TYR A 3 30.07 -8.57 -7.46
N ILE A 4 29.40 -8.21 -8.57
CA ILE A 4 28.42 -7.12 -8.61
C ILE A 4 27.08 -7.72 -8.18
N ARG A 5 26.68 -7.51 -6.92
CA ARG A 5 25.33 -7.83 -6.44
C ARG A 5 24.53 -6.54 -6.30
N SER A 6 23.32 -6.53 -6.86
CA SER A 6 22.27 -5.57 -6.52
C SER A 6 21.27 -6.23 -5.59
N LYS A 7 20.80 -5.49 -4.58
CA LYS A 7 19.69 -5.87 -3.72
C LYS A 7 18.60 -4.83 -3.87
N GLU A 8 17.37 -5.30 -3.98
CA GLU A 8 16.17 -4.48 -4.04
C GLU A 8 15.17 -4.95 -2.99
N THR A 9 14.41 -4.00 -2.45
CA THR A 9 13.25 -4.24 -1.59
C THR A 9 12.00 -3.88 -2.40
N ILE A 10 11.10 -4.84 -2.55
CA ILE A 10 9.85 -4.65 -3.30
C ILE A 10 8.72 -4.37 -2.32
N TRP A 11 8.10 -3.19 -2.48
CA TRP A 11 6.95 -2.76 -1.71
C TRP A 11 5.68 -3.00 -2.50
N HIS A 12 4.66 -3.50 -1.82
CA HIS A 12 3.39 -3.89 -2.40
C HIS A 12 2.28 -3.00 -1.88
N PHE A 13 1.46 -2.46 -2.79
CA PHE A 13 0.42 -1.51 -2.46
C PHE A 13 -0.92 -1.88 -3.10
N SER A 14 -1.98 -1.67 -2.33
CA SER A 14 -3.37 -1.77 -2.78
C SER A 14 -3.98 -0.38 -2.85
N CYS A 15 -4.71 -0.09 -3.92
CA CYS A 15 -5.45 1.17 -4.03
C CYS A 15 -6.73 1.06 -3.22
N TYR A 16 -6.98 2.00 -2.32
CA TYR A 16 -8.23 2.00 -1.57
C TYR A 16 -9.47 2.27 -2.42
N ASP A 17 -9.31 3.07 -3.48
CA ASP A 17 -10.38 3.48 -4.40
C ASP A 17 -10.66 2.49 -5.53
N CYS A 18 -9.68 2.22 -6.40
CA CYS A 18 -9.90 1.37 -7.57
C CYS A 18 -9.62 -0.12 -7.30
N LYS A 19 -9.17 -0.47 -6.09
CA LYS A 19 -8.77 -1.84 -5.70
C LYS A 19 -7.67 -2.47 -6.55
N GLY A 20 -7.05 -1.67 -7.42
CA GLY A 20 -5.89 -2.07 -8.21
C GLY A 20 -4.66 -2.24 -7.33
N TRP A 21 -3.77 -3.12 -7.76
CA TRP A 21 -2.50 -3.39 -7.09
C TRP A 21 -1.33 -2.82 -7.88
N TRP A 22 -0.28 -2.41 -7.18
CA TRP A 22 1.01 -2.06 -7.80
C TRP A 22 2.16 -2.30 -6.83
N SER A 23 3.38 -2.34 -7.39
CA SER A 23 4.60 -2.53 -6.63
C SER A 23 5.64 -1.47 -6.97
N ILE A 24 6.51 -1.16 -6.01
CA ILE A 24 7.67 -0.29 -6.20
C ILE A 24 8.90 -1.06 -5.73
N ALA A 25 9.84 -1.32 -6.64
CA ALA A 25 11.16 -1.84 -6.31
C ALA A 25 12.08 -0.67 -5.95
N ALA A 26 12.68 -0.73 -4.77
CA ALA A 26 13.51 0.34 -4.23
C ALA A 26 14.79 -0.21 -3.59
N THR A 27 15.76 0.67 -3.33
CA THR A 27 16.98 0.31 -2.62
C THR A 27 16.70 0.07 -1.14
N ASP A 28 17.61 -0.64 -0.48
CA ASP A 28 17.60 -0.77 0.97
C ASP A 28 17.61 0.62 1.63
N GLY A 29 16.69 0.85 2.56
CA GLY A 29 16.54 2.13 3.27
C GLY A 29 15.58 3.13 2.63
N TRP A 30 14.99 2.80 1.47
CA TRP A 30 13.83 3.55 1.00
C TRP A 30 12.57 3.08 1.73
N GLU A 31 11.83 4.04 2.26
CA GLU A 31 10.52 3.82 2.86
C GLU A 31 9.47 4.63 2.08
N PRO A 32 8.23 4.10 1.95
CA PRO A 32 7.15 4.81 1.29
C PRO A 32 6.83 6.09 2.06
N ARG A 33 7.08 7.25 1.44
CA ARG A 33 6.80 8.57 2.03
C ARG A 33 5.34 8.95 1.87
N GLU A 34 4.94 10.04 2.52
CA GLU A 34 3.66 10.69 2.27
C GLU A 34 3.49 11.03 0.78
N ASN A 35 2.23 11.09 0.32
CA ASN A 35 1.81 11.38 -1.06
C ASN A 35 2.09 10.27 -2.10
N ILE A 36 1.76 9.02 -1.79
CA ILE A 36 1.78 7.94 -2.78
C ILE A 36 0.51 8.01 -3.62
N TYR A 37 0.66 8.17 -4.93
CA TYR A 37 -0.46 8.18 -5.86
C TYR A 37 -0.63 6.82 -6.51
N CYS A 38 -1.89 6.36 -6.59
CA CYS A 38 -2.21 5.16 -7.33
C CYS A 38 -1.93 5.38 -8.83
N PRO A 39 -1.12 4.54 -9.51
CA PRO A 39 -0.81 4.72 -10.93
C PRO A 39 -2.01 4.43 -11.83
N HIS A 40 -3.03 3.73 -11.34
CA HIS A 40 -4.21 3.35 -12.11
C HIS A 40 -5.28 4.45 -12.16
N CYS A 41 -5.48 5.16 -11.04
CA CYS A 41 -6.56 6.15 -10.92
C CYS A 41 -6.11 7.55 -10.50
N GLY A 42 -4.82 7.74 -10.20
CA GLY A 42 -4.24 9.05 -9.85
C GLY A 42 -4.64 9.57 -8.47
N LYS A 43 -5.29 8.76 -7.61
CA LYS A 43 -5.70 9.20 -6.28
C LYS A 43 -4.58 9.05 -5.25
N ASN A 44 -4.45 10.04 -4.36
CA ASN A 44 -3.50 10.02 -3.26
C ASN A 44 -3.91 8.97 -2.21
N GLN A 45 -2.94 8.20 -1.74
CA GLN A 45 -3.09 7.11 -0.78
C GLN A 45 -2.51 7.45 0.61
N SER A 46 -1.95 8.66 0.81
CA SER A 46 -1.40 9.06 2.12
C SER A 46 -2.45 9.49 3.16
N GLU A 47 -3.70 9.71 2.74
CA GLU A 47 -4.72 10.35 3.59
C GLU A 47 -5.97 9.51 3.86
N ARG A 48 -5.92 8.18 3.73
CA ARG A 48 -7.01 7.35 4.29
C ARG A 48 -6.84 7.12 5.81
N THR A 49 -6.52 8.19 6.53
CA THR A 49 -6.62 8.31 7.99
C THR A 49 -7.80 9.20 8.34
N ASN A 50 -8.94 9.05 7.66
CA ASN A 50 -10.16 9.73 8.07
C ASN A 50 -10.72 9.08 9.34
N THR A 51 -10.30 9.63 10.48
CA THR A 51 -11.20 10.08 11.55
C THR A 51 -12.51 9.29 11.63
N THR A 52 -12.49 8.17 12.34
CA THR A 52 -13.66 7.73 13.09
C THR A 52 -13.14 7.16 14.38
N SER A 53 -13.30 7.95 15.44
CA SER A 53 -13.22 7.56 16.83
C SER A 53 -13.66 6.11 17.02
N TRP A 54 -12.73 5.15 17.11
CA TRP A 54 -12.88 3.77 17.64
C TRP A 54 -14.12 2.91 17.24
N SER A 55 -15.05 3.38 16.40
CA SER A 55 -16.38 2.78 16.21
C SER A 55 -16.72 2.46 14.75
N SER A 56 -15.85 2.76 13.79
CA SER A 56 -16.04 2.38 12.37
C SER A 56 -15.00 1.38 11.83
N TRP A 57 -14.07 0.91 12.68
CA TRP A 57 -13.17 -0.20 12.35
C TRP A 57 -13.87 -1.57 12.38
N ASN A 58 -15.01 -1.69 13.08
CA ASN A 58 -15.76 -2.94 13.14
C ASN A 58 -16.56 -3.27 11.87
N THR A 59 -16.68 -2.38 10.90
CA THR A 59 -17.45 -2.68 9.67
C THR A 59 -16.53 -3.12 8.52
N TYR A 60 -15.37 -2.47 8.37
CA TYR A 60 -14.44 -2.76 7.26
C TYR A 60 -13.57 -4.01 7.45
N ILE A 61 -13.36 -4.48 8.69
CA ILE A 61 -12.61 -5.73 8.92
C ILE A 61 -13.48 -6.95 8.57
N ASN A 62 -14.81 -6.84 8.72
CA ASN A 62 -15.71 -7.97 8.46
C ASN A 62 -15.98 -8.20 6.97
N GLU A 63 -16.01 -7.16 6.12
CA GLU A 63 -16.33 -7.33 4.69
C GLU A 63 -15.18 -7.95 3.85
N ASP A 64 -13.92 -7.82 4.27
CA ASP A 64 -12.76 -8.40 3.57
C ASP A 64 -12.28 -9.74 4.17
N MET A 65 -12.62 -10.07 5.42
CA MET A 65 -12.35 -11.39 6.00
C MET A 65 -13.35 -12.46 5.53
N ASP A 66 -14.56 -12.08 5.12
CA ASP A 66 -15.59 -12.98 4.55
C ASP A 66 -15.23 -13.51 3.15
N LYS A 67 -14.13 -13.04 2.55
CA LYS A 67 -13.63 -13.51 1.24
C LYS A 67 -12.39 -14.42 1.34
N ILE A 68 -11.97 -14.76 2.56
CA ILE A 68 -10.82 -15.66 2.84
C ILE A 68 -11.31 -16.96 3.52
N ILE A 69 -12.51 -17.44 3.16
CA ILE A 69 -12.95 -18.83 3.41
C ILE A 69 -13.21 -19.51 2.07
#